data_AF-A0A961Y051-F1
#
_entry.id   AF-A0A961Y051-F1
#
_cell.length_a   1.000
_cell.length_b   1.000
_cell.length_c   1.000
_cell.angle_alpha   90.00
_cell.angle_beta   90.00
_cell.angle_gamma   90.00
#
_symmetry.space_group_name_H-M   'P 1'
#
loop_
_entity.id
_entity.type
_entity.pdbx_description
1 polymer ?
#
loop_
_entity_poly.entity_id
_entity_poly.type
_entity_poly.pdbx_seq_one_letter_code
_entity_poly.pdbx_strand_id
1 'polypeptide(L)'
;MSLPVLKSTLLSPVFLIGLLFTAFQVWILFDAQQPMFQRPVHLVFALVLLFLCRPLTAEWLPRPLRIGVDAVLIAATLGVGAYYLIEFDRLTTRMENVSPILPIDIVAGVALVLLLLEGARRAVGWILVWVLLVFIAYAFFGNSLPGWLSFRGFGLETAIEISTMTTAGVLGITTSTSADFVFYFILFGAFYAAIGGGQLFIDLAIRLAGRAVGGTAKTAIISSSLMGSISGSAVANVVSTGVFTIPLMKRCG
;
A
#
# COMPACT_ATOMS: atom_id res chain seq x y z
N MET A 1 -18.49 7.43 -21.02
CA MET A 1 -17.11 7.07 -21.42
C MET A 1 -17.17 6.56 -22.85
N SER A 2 -16.35 7.07 -23.78
CA SER A 2 -16.38 6.60 -25.18
C SER A 2 -15.74 5.21 -25.30
N LEU A 3 -16.30 4.34 -26.15
CA LEU A 3 -15.83 2.97 -26.40
C LEU A 3 -14.30 2.81 -26.61
N PRO A 4 -13.58 3.71 -27.32
CA PRO A 4 -12.13 3.60 -27.46
C PRO A 4 -11.36 3.86 -26.16
N VAL A 5 -11.83 4.77 -25.31
CA VAL A 5 -11.22 5.06 -24.00
C VAL A 5 -11.44 3.89 -23.03
N LEU A 6 -12.58 3.21 -23.12
CA LEU A 6 -12.84 2.00 -22.35
C LEU A 6 -11.86 0.88 -22.74
N LYS A 7 -11.63 0.65 -24.05
CA LYS A 7 -10.66 -0.34 -24.52
C LYS A 7 -9.22 -0.04 -24.09
N SER A 8 -8.78 1.23 -24.15
CA SER A 8 -7.42 1.59 -23.71
C SER A 8 -7.21 1.41 -22.21
N THR A 9 -8.24 1.68 -21.40
CA THR A 9 -8.16 1.49 -19.94
C THR A 9 -8.17 0.01 -19.57
N LEU A 10 -9.03 -0.79 -20.21
CA LEU A 10 -9.12 -2.24 -19.99
C LEU A 10 -7.85 -3.00 -20.37
N LEU A 11 -7.08 -2.48 -21.33
CA LEU A 11 -5.82 -3.06 -21.78
C LEU A 11 -4.59 -2.49 -21.04
N SER A 12 -4.79 -1.58 -20.09
CA SER A 12 -3.66 -1.01 -19.33
C SER A 12 -3.09 -2.07 -18.37
N PRO A 13 -1.75 -2.16 -18.24
CA PRO A 13 -1.13 -3.15 -17.34
C PRO A 13 -1.54 -2.93 -15.88
N VAL A 14 -1.74 -1.67 -15.48
CA VAL A 14 -2.23 -1.30 -14.15
C VAL A 14 -3.61 -1.90 -13.87
N PHE A 15 -4.53 -1.79 -14.83
CA PHE A 15 -5.87 -2.33 -14.67
C PHE A 15 -5.86 -3.86 -14.57
N LEU A 16 -5.10 -4.54 -15.43
CA LEU A 16 -4.99 -6.00 -15.43
C LEU A 16 -4.37 -6.52 -14.12
N ILE A 17 -3.27 -5.92 -13.66
CA ILE A 17 -2.62 -6.31 -12.41
C ILE A 17 -3.53 -6.00 -11.21
N GLY A 18 -4.22 -4.86 -11.23
CA GLY A 18 -5.21 -4.51 -10.21
C GLY A 18 -6.35 -5.52 -10.13
N LEU A 19 -6.87 -5.95 -11.29
CA LEU A 19 -7.91 -6.97 -11.39
C LEU A 19 -7.41 -8.32 -10.84
N LEU A 20 -6.20 -8.73 -11.19
CA LEU A 20 -5.57 -9.94 -10.66
C LEU A 20 -5.37 -9.86 -9.14
N PHE A 21 -4.94 -8.71 -8.63
CA PHE A 21 -4.77 -8.50 -7.20
C PHE A 21 -6.10 -8.59 -6.46
N THR A 22 -7.16 -7.98 -6.98
CA THR A 22 -8.51 -8.12 -6.44
C THR A 22 -9.01 -9.56 -6.52
N ALA A 23 -8.78 -10.27 -7.63
CA ALA A 23 -9.17 -11.67 -7.76
C ALA A 23 -8.45 -12.56 -6.74
N PHE A 24 -7.14 -12.35 -6.56
CA PHE A 24 -6.35 -13.03 -5.54
C PHE A 24 -6.92 -12.78 -4.13
N GLN A 25 -7.20 -11.52 -3.79
CA GLN A 25 -7.77 -11.15 -2.49
C GLN A 25 -9.16 -11.75 -2.27
N VAL A 26 -10.01 -11.78 -3.30
CA VAL A 26 -11.32 -12.43 -3.20
C VAL A 26 -11.18 -13.94 -3.05
N TRP A 27 -10.23 -14.57 -3.73
CA TRP A 27 -10.01 -16.02 -3.61
C TRP A 27 -9.61 -16.43 -2.20
N ILE A 28 -8.68 -15.71 -1.56
CA ILE A 28 -8.23 -16.05 -0.20
C ILE A 28 -9.33 -15.89 0.88
N LEU A 29 -10.42 -15.14 0.60
CA LEU A 29 -11.59 -15.09 1.49
C LEU A 29 -12.31 -16.44 1.56
N PHE A 30 -12.33 -17.17 0.45
CA PHE A 30 -13.00 -18.48 0.37
C PHE A 30 -12.06 -19.64 0.72
N ASP A 31 -10.77 -19.48 0.46
CA ASP A 31 -9.75 -20.47 0.76
C ASP A 31 -8.57 -19.82 1.47
N ALA A 32 -8.62 -19.86 2.80
CA ALA A 32 -7.61 -19.21 3.65
C ALA A 32 -6.23 -19.84 3.44
N GLN A 33 -5.28 -19.03 2.98
CA GLN A 33 -3.92 -19.48 2.66
C GLN A 33 -2.98 -19.32 3.86
N GLN A 34 -1.84 -20.01 3.80
CA GLN A 34 -0.80 -19.85 4.81
C GLN A 34 -0.23 -18.41 4.80
N PRO A 35 0.12 -17.84 5.97
CA PRO A 35 0.64 -16.47 6.08
C PRO A 35 1.85 -16.19 5.17
N MET A 36 2.78 -17.14 5.06
CA MET A 36 4.00 -17.01 4.25
C MET A 36 3.75 -17.14 2.74
N PHE A 37 2.55 -17.52 2.33
CA PHE A 37 2.12 -17.45 0.93
C PHE A 37 1.32 -16.16 0.68
N GLN A 38 0.29 -15.93 1.49
CA GLN A 38 -0.64 -14.81 1.30
C GLN A 38 0.06 -13.44 1.37
N ARG A 39 0.90 -13.23 2.38
CA ARG A 39 1.44 -11.90 2.71
C ARG A 39 2.50 -11.44 1.71
N PRO A 40 3.47 -12.28 1.29
CA PRO A 40 4.40 -11.90 0.22
C PRO A 40 3.68 -11.62 -1.10
N VAL A 41 2.71 -12.45 -1.48
CA VAL A 41 1.96 -12.25 -2.74
C VAL A 41 1.18 -10.94 -2.70
N HIS A 42 0.47 -10.64 -1.60
CA HIS A 42 -0.19 -9.34 -1.40
C HIS A 42 0.78 -8.17 -1.53
N LEU A 43 1.94 -8.27 -0.88
CA LEU A 43 2.95 -7.22 -0.88
C LEU A 43 3.55 -6.99 -2.27
N VAL A 44 3.82 -8.07 -3.02
CA VAL A 44 4.33 -8.00 -4.40
C VAL A 44 3.33 -7.30 -5.31
N PHE A 45 2.04 -7.66 -5.25
CA PHE A 45 1.01 -6.95 -6.02
C PHE A 45 0.96 -5.46 -5.66
N ALA A 46 0.98 -5.13 -4.36
CA ALA A 46 0.95 -3.75 -3.90
C ALA A 46 2.16 -2.94 -4.39
N LEU A 47 3.37 -3.51 -4.32
CA LEU A 47 4.61 -2.84 -4.78
C LEU A 47 4.66 -2.68 -6.30
N VAL A 48 4.26 -3.70 -7.06
CA VAL A 48 4.21 -3.60 -8.53
C VAL A 48 3.22 -2.51 -8.95
N LEU A 49 2.02 -2.49 -8.36
CA LEU A 49 1.04 -1.44 -8.63
C LEU A 49 1.54 -0.07 -8.19
N LEU A 50 2.26 0.02 -7.07
CA LEU A 50 2.85 1.27 -6.60
C LEU A 50 3.84 1.82 -7.61
N PHE A 51 4.79 1.01 -8.11
CA PHE A 51 5.79 1.49 -9.07
C PHE A 51 5.20 1.84 -10.43
N LEU A 52 4.13 1.17 -10.85
CA LEU A 52 3.40 1.52 -12.08
C LEU A 52 2.57 2.81 -11.92
N CYS A 53 1.90 3.00 -10.78
CA CYS A 53 1.04 4.17 -10.53
C CYS A 53 1.83 5.41 -10.09
N ARG A 54 3.01 5.22 -9.49
CA ARG A 54 3.92 6.28 -9.01
C ARG A 54 5.32 6.07 -9.62
N PRO A 55 5.48 6.32 -10.93
CA PRO A 55 6.77 6.19 -11.60
C PRO A 55 7.78 7.22 -11.10
N LEU A 56 9.06 7.03 -11.40
CA LEU A 56 10.12 7.91 -10.95
C LEU A 56 9.99 9.31 -11.56
N THR A 57 9.77 10.32 -10.71
CA THR A 57 9.58 11.73 -11.10
C THR A 57 10.87 12.56 -11.14
N ALA A 58 12.04 11.92 -11.10
CA ALA A 58 13.33 12.62 -11.14
C ALA A 58 13.58 13.32 -12.49
N GLU A 59 13.19 14.59 -12.59
CA GLU A 59 13.22 15.36 -13.85
C GLU A 59 14.63 15.57 -14.41
N TRP A 60 15.64 15.55 -13.55
CA TRP A 60 17.06 15.63 -13.91
C TRP A 60 17.57 14.38 -14.65
N LEU A 61 16.81 13.27 -14.66
CA LEU A 61 17.15 12.05 -15.40
C LEU A 61 16.44 12.00 -16.76
N PRO A 62 17.10 11.48 -17.81
CA PRO A 62 16.45 11.26 -19.10
C PRO A 62 15.29 10.26 -18.95
N ARG A 63 14.21 10.48 -19.71
CA ARG A 63 13.00 9.64 -19.70
C ARG A 63 13.26 8.13 -19.82
N PRO A 64 14.12 7.62 -20.75
CA PRO A 64 14.35 6.18 -20.85
C PRO A 64 15.00 5.60 -19.59
N LEU A 65 15.87 6.36 -18.92
CA LEU A 65 16.52 5.90 -17.69
C LEU A 65 15.53 5.82 -16.53
N ARG A 66 14.60 6.78 -16.42
CA ARG A 66 13.50 6.72 -15.43
C ARG A 66 12.66 5.46 -15.60
N ILE A 67 12.26 5.18 -16.85
CA ILE A 67 11.49 3.96 -17.18
C ILE A 67 12.30 2.71 -16.88
N GLY A 68 13.60 2.70 -17.19
CA GLY A 68 14.50 1.60 -16.88
C GLY A 68 14.61 1.30 -15.38
N VAL A 69 14.74 2.34 -14.55
CA VAL A 69 14.74 2.19 -13.08
C VAL A 69 13.43 1.59 -12.59
N ASP A 70 12.28 2.09 -13.07
CA ASP A 70 10.98 1.55 -12.69
C ASP A 70 10.81 0.08 -13.12
N ALA A 71 11.27 -0.26 -14.33
CA ALA A 71 11.26 -1.63 -14.83
C ALA A 71 12.14 -2.56 -13.98
N VAL A 72 13.32 -2.10 -13.55
CA VAL A 72 14.21 -2.86 -12.64
C VAL A 72 13.57 -3.06 -11.28
N LEU A 73 12.93 -2.03 -10.71
CA LEU A 73 12.23 -2.16 -9.43
C LEU A 73 11.06 -3.15 -9.51
N ILE A 74 10.29 -3.11 -10.60
CA ILE A 74 9.21 -4.08 -10.85
C ILE A 74 9.78 -5.49 -11.00
N ALA A 75 10.82 -5.67 -11.81
CA ALA A 75 11.47 -6.96 -12.01
C ALA A 75 12.05 -7.53 -10.70
N ALA A 76 12.71 -6.69 -9.90
CA ALA A 76 13.21 -7.07 -8.58
C ALA A 76 12.07 -7.45 -7.63
N THR A 77 10.95 -6.72 -7.65
CA THR A 77 9.75 -7.06 -6.87
C THR A 77 9.20 -8.44 -7.25
N LEU A 78 9.11 -8.71 -8.55
CA LEU A 78 8.67 -10.02 -9.04
C LEU A 78 9.68 -11.13 -8.69
N GLY A 79 10.99 -10.84 -8.72
CA GLY A 79 12.03 -11.77 -8.32
C GLY A 79 11.97 -12.14 -6.83
N VAL A 80 11.74 -11.15 -5.96
CA VAL A 80 11.50 -11.39 -4.52
C VAL A 80 10.22 -12.21 -4.33
N GLY A 81 9.15 -11.92 -5.07
CA GLY A 81 7.93 -12.74 -5.05
C GLY A 81 8.19 -14.19 -5.46
N ALA A 82 8.94 -14.40 -6.55
CA ALA A 82 9.31 -15.74 -7.01
C ALA A 82 10.15 -16.49 -5.96
N TYR A 83 11.07 -15.81 -5.27
CA TYR A 83 11.81 -16.39 -4.15
C TYR A 83 10.86 -16.92 -3.08
N TYR A 84 9.89 -16.14 -2.60
CA TYR A 84 8.96 -16.60 -1.56
C TYR A 84 8.10 -17.77 -2.02
N LEU A 85 7.72 -17.83 -3.30
CA LEU A 85 6.92 -18.92 -3.85
C LEU A 85 7.72 -20.21 -4.05
N ILE A 86 8.95 -20.11 -4.55
CA ILE A 86 9.83 -21.27 -4.78
C ILE A 86 10.34 -21.83 -3.46
N GLU A 87 10.74 -20.96 -2.54
CA GLU A 87 11.29 -21.34 -1.23
C GLU A 87 10.21 -21.51 -0.15
N PHE A 88 8.93 -21.50 -0.53
CA PHE A 88 7.80 -21.51 0.39
C PHE A 88 7.87 -22.65 1.43
N ASP A 89 8.05 -23.89 0.98
CA ASP A 89 8.12 -25.06 1.87
C ASP A 89 9.29 -24.96 2.85
N ARG A 90 10.43 -24.44 2.38
CA ARG A 90 11.60 -24.23 3.23
C ARG A 90 11.31 -23.12 4.24
N LEU A 91 10.81 -21.98 3.80
CA LEU A 91 10.54 -20.82 4.67
C LEU A 91 9.50 -21.12 5.76
N THR A 92 8.55 -22.02 5.49
CA THR A 92 7.52 -22.40 6.46
C THR A 92 7.95 -23.49 7.45
N THR A 93 8.89 -24.35 7.09
CA THR A 93 9.36 -25.47 7.93
C THR A 93 10.63 -25.17 8.73
N ARG A 94 11.27 -24.04 8.45
CA ARG A 94 12.46 -23.59 9.16
C ARG A 94 12.16 -23.16 10.60
N MET A 95 13.17 -23.34 11.44
CA MET A 95 13.18 -22.86 12.81
C MET A 95 14.10 -21.64 12.93
N GLU A 96 13.54 -20.55 13.44
CA GLU A 96 14.23 -19.26 13.65
C GLU A 96 15.47 -19.45 14.54
N ASN A 97 16.59 -18.80 14.19
CA ASN A 97 17.88 -18.90 14.88
C ASN A 97 18.51 -20.31 14.95
N VAL A 98 17.93 -21.31 14.28
CA VAL A 98 18.45 -22.69 14.23
C VAL A 98 18.80 -23.10 12.81
N SER A 99 17.94 -22.77 11.85
CA SER A 99 18.12 -23.17 10.45
C SER A 99 19.16 -22.28 9.75
N PRO A 100 20.05 -22.84 8.90
CA PRO A 100 21.10 -22.06 8.25
C PRO A 100 20.52 -21.08 7.22
N ILE A 101 20.91 -19.82 7.28
CA ILE A 101 20.46 -18.76 6.36
C ILE A 101 21.28 -18.84 5.08
N LEU A 102 20.61 -18.98 3.94
CA LEU A 102 21.28 -19.11 2.65
C LEU A 102 21.64 -17.74 2.07
N PRO A 103 22.67 -17.64 1.22
CA PRO A 103 23.00 -16.39 0.54
C PRO A 103 21.84 -15.79 -0.25
N ILE A 104 20.98 -16.63 -0.82
CA ILE A 104 19.76 -16.20 -1.54
C ILE A 104 18.76 -15.51 -0.60
N ASP A 105 18.67 -15.93 0.66
CA ASP A 105 17.79 -15.35 1.67
C ASP A 105 18.24 -13.93 2.00
N ILE A 106 19.56 -13.73 2.13
CA ILE A 106 20.17 -12.43 2.37
C ILE A 106 19.89 -11.50 1.17
N VAL A 107 20.10 -11.98 -0.06
CA VAL A 107 19.87 -11.18 -1.26
C VAL A 107 18.39 -10.79 -1.39
N ALA A 108 17.48 -11.74 -1.22
CA ALA A 108 16.04 -11.49 -1.30
C ALA A 108 15.55 -10.56 -0.19
N GLY A 109 16.04 -10.74 1.04
CA GLY A 109 15.67 -9.90 2.19
C GLY A 109 16.18 -8.46 2.04
N VAL A 110 17.46 -8.28 1.65
CA VAL A 110 18.00 -6.94 1.38
C VAL A 110 17.25 -6.27 0.23
N ALA A 111 16.98 -7.01 -0.85
CA ALA A 111 16.19 -6.50 -1.96
C ALA A 111 14.79 -6.05 -1.50
N LEU A 112 14.10 -6.86 -0.70
CA LEU A 112 12.78 -6.51 -0.16
C LEU A 112 12.83 -5.22 0.68
N VAL A 113 13.80 -5.10 1.59
CA VAL A 113 13.96 -3.90 2.41
C VAL A 113 14.21 -2.66 1.55
N LEU A 114 15.08 -2.75 0.54
CA LEU A 114 15.34 -1.63 -0.37
C LEU A 114 14.11 -1.25 -1.21
N LEU A 115 13.37 -2.24 -1.71
CA LEU A 115 12.12 -2.01 -2.45
C LEU A 115 11.07 -1.33 -1.56
N LEU A 116 10.98 -1.70 -0.28
CA LEU A 116 10.07 -1.07 0.68
C LEU A 116 10.47 0.36 1.02
N LEU A 117 11.76 0.64 1.19
CA LEU A 117 12.26 2.00 1.41
C LEU A 117 11.94 2.90 0.20
N GLU A 118 12.19 2.40 -1.00
CA GLU A 118 11.88 3.11 -2.25
C GLU A 118 10.35 3.27 -2.45
N GLY A 119 9.57 2.24 -2.11
CA GLY A 119 8.11 2.30 -2.12
C GLY A 119 7.58 3.34 -1.14
N ALA A 120 8.06 3.34 0.10
CA ALA A 120 7.72 4.31 1.13
C ALA A 120 8.06 5.75 0.70
N ARG A 121 9.23 5.93 0.04
CA ARG A 121 9.64 7.22 -0.53
C ARG A 121 8.63 7.73 -1.57
N ARG A 122 8.13 6.86 -2.44
CA ARG A 122 7.20 7.24 -3.53
C ARG A 122 5.76 7.43 -3.03
N ALA A 123 5.34 6.66 -2.04
CA ALA A 123 3.98 6.69 -1.51
C ALA A 123 3.78 7.82 -0.49
N VAL A 124 4.72 7.99 0.44
CA VAL A 124 4.59 8.88 1.60
C VAL A 124 5.61 10.02 1.56
N GLY A 125 6.86 9.73 1.18
CA GLY A 125 7.93 10.72 1.06
C GLY A 125 9.14 10.44 1.95
N TRP A 126 10.13 11.31 1.87
CA TRP A 126 11.43 11.14 2.53
C TRP A 126 11.38 11.10 4.05
N ILE A 127 10.39 11.74 4.68
CA ILE A 127 10.27 11.77 6.14
C ILE A 127 10.17 10.35 6.69
N LEU A 128 9.30 9.51 6.10
CA LEU A 128 9.14 8.12 6.53
C LEU A 128 10.41 7.31 6.27
N VAL A 129 11.08 7.52 5.14
CA VAL A 129 12.34 6.84 4.80
C VAL A 129 13.41 7.13 5.85
N TRP A 130 13.58 8.39 6.25
CA TRP A 130 14.56 8.76 7.28
C TRP A 130 14.26 8.09 8.62
N VAL A 131 12.99 8.05 9.03
CA VAL A 131 12.59 7.33 10.25
C VAL A 131 12.96 5.85 10.15
N LEU A 132 12.65 5.19 9.03
CA LEU A 132 13.01 3.79 8.80
C LEU A 132 14.53 3.57 8.84
N LEU A 133 15.31 4.43 8.18
CA LEU A 133 16.77 4.34 8.17
C LEU A 133 17.38 4.50 9.57
N VAL A 134 16.84 5.38 10.41
CA VAL A 134 17.27 5.53 11.81
C VAL A 134 17.04 4.24 12.60
N PHE A 135 15.87 3.61 12.47
CA PHE A 135 15.58 2.36 13.18
C PHE A 135 16.35 1.16 12.62
N ILE A 136 16.58 1.11 11.30
CA ILE A 136 17.46 0.11 10.70
C ILE A 136 18.89 0.30 11.22
N ALA A 137 19.41 1.54 11.26
CA ALA A 137 20.72 1.81 11.84
C ALA A 137 20.78 1.42 13.32
N TYR A 138 19.74 1.71 14.10
CA TYR A 138 19.63 1.29 15.49
C TYR A 138 19.69 -0.23 15.66
N ALA A 139 19.08 -1.00 14.74
CA ALA A 139 19.12 -2.46 14.75
C ALA A 139 20.56 -3.02 14.70
N PHE A 140 21.46 -2.36 13.96
CA PHE A 140 22.85 -2.77 13.81
C PHE A 140 23.79 -2.13 14.83
N PHE A 141 23.60 -0.84 15.13
CA PHE A 141 24.51 -0.02 15.93
C PHE A 141 24.05 0.22 17.37
N GLY A 142 23.04 -0.53 17.84
CA GLY A 142 22.54 -0.44 19.21
C GLY A 142 23.62 -0.61 20.29
N ASN A 143 24.70 -1.34 20.00
CA ASN A 143 25.81 -1.56 20.92
C ASN A 143 26.62 -0.30 21.24
N SER A 144 26.54 0.71 20.36
CA SER A 144 27.32 1.94 20.45
C SER A 144 26.58 3.05 21.20
N LEU A 145 25.31 2.81 21.55
CA LEU A 145 24.48 3.78 22.26
C LEU A 145 24.59 3.61 23.78
N PRO A 146 24.62 4.71 24.55
CA PRO A 146 24.78 4.66 26.00
C PRO A 146 23.48 4.34 26.76
N GLY A 147 23.63 3.75 27.94
CA GLY A 147 22.56 3.53 28.90
C GLY A 147 21.53 2.50 28.47
N TRP A 148 20.26 2.76 28.79
CA TRP A 148 19.10 1.91 28.52
C TRP A 148 18.78 1.67 27.03
N LEU A 149 19.37 2.44 26.12
CA LEU A 149 19.27 2.22 24.67
C LEU A 149 20.32 1.23 24.12
N SER A 150 21.24 0.78 24.96
CA SER A 150 22.29 -0.16 24.54
C SER A 150 21.75 -1.58 24.44
N PHE A 151 22.00 -2.24 23.32
CA PHE A 151 21.82 -3.69 23.17
C PHE A 151 22.87 -4.26 22.22
N ARG A 152 23.02 -5.58 22.16
CA ARG A 152 24.10 -6.26 21.43
C ARG A 152 24.20 -5.90 19.93
N GLY A 153 23.11 -5.41 19.33
CA GLY A 153 22.99 -5.27 17.87
C GLY A 153 22.73 -6.61 17.19
N PHE A 154 22.13 -6.57 16.01
CA PHE A 154 21.89 -7.75 15.19
C PHE A 154 22.97 -7.89 14.10
N GLY A 155 23.40 -9.12 13.84
CA GLY A 155 24.16 -9.43 12.61
C GLY A 155 23.25 -9.35 11.39
N LEU A 156 23.83 -9.22 10.19
CA LEU A 156 23.07 -9.14 8.93
C LEU A 156 22.10 -10.32 8.77
N GLU A 157 22.58 -11.54 9.03
CA GLU A 157 21.80 -12.77 8.93
C GLU A 157 20.57 -12.73 9.85
N THR A 158 20.77 -12.49 11.15
CA THR A 158 19.67 -12.40 12.12
C THR A 158 18.70 -11.25 11.80
N ALA A 159 19.21 -10.11 11.35
CA ALA A 159 18.39 -8.97 10.97
C ALA A 159 17.48 -9.32 9.78
N ILE A 160 18.01 -10.00 8.76
CA ILE A 160 17.22 -10.45 7.59
C ILE A 160 16.23 -11.54 7.98
N GLU A 161 16.64 -12.51 8.79
CA GLU A 161 15.76 -13.58 9.25
C GLU A 161 14.52 -13.00 9.94
N ILE A 162 14.72 -12.18 10.97
CA ILE A 162 13.62 -11.57 11.75
C ILE A 162 12.80 -10.60 10.89
N SER A 163 13.43 -9.82 10.01
CA SER A 163 12.72 -8.78 9.26
C SER A 163 11.94 -9.31 8.06
N THR A 164 12.43 -10.33 7.36
CA THR A 164 11.84 -10.76 6.07
C THR A 164 11.45 -12.23 6.01
N MET A 165 11.98 -13.10 6.87
CA MET A 165 11.69 -14.54 6.82
C MET A 165 10.65 -14.99 7.85
N THR A 166 10.27 -14.13 8.80
CA THR A 166 9.31 -14.44 9.86
C THR A 166 8.06 -13.54 9.79
N THR A 167 7.04 -13.90 10.57
CA THR A 167 5.83 -13.08 10.78
C THR A 167 6.00 -12.01 11.85
N ALA A 168 7.20 -11.82 12.40
CA ALA A 168 7.49 -10.74 13.35
C ALA A 168 7.93 -9.45 12.65
N GLY A 169 8.44 -9.57 11.41
CA GLY A 169 8.95 -8.45 10.62
C GLY A 169 7.94 -7.85 9.65
N VAL A 170 8.42 -7.56 8.43
CA VAL A 170 7.65 -6.97 7.32
C VAL A 170 6.39 -7.79 7.03
N LEU A 171 6.52 -9.12 7.01
CA LEU A 171 5.41 -10.04 6.75
C LEU A 171 4.53 -10.27 7.97
N GLY A 172 4.64 -9.42 8.99
CA GLY A 172 3.87 -9.51 10.24
C GLY A 172 2.56 -8.74 10.22
N ILE A 173 2.25 -8.15 11.37
CA ILE A 173 0.97 -7.48 11.66
C ILE A 173 0.66 -6.38 10.65
N THR A 174 1.66 -5.62 10.21
CA THR A 174 1.46 -4.52 9.25
C THR A 174 0.93 -5.04 7.90
N THR A 175 1.55 -6.09 7.36
CA THR A 175 1.12 -6.68 6.08
C THR A 175 -0.17 -7.48 6.24
N SER A 176 -0.36 -8.21 7.35
CA SER A 176 -1.63 -8.92 7.58
C SER A 176 -2.80 -7.95 7.76
N THR A 177 -2.64 -6.87 8.54
CA THR A 177 -3.69 -5.86 8.67
C THR A 177 -4.02 -5.21 7.33
N SER A 178 -3.01 -5.02 6.46
CA SER A 178 -3.24 -4.52 5.10
C SER A 178 -4.04 -5.50 4.25
N ALA A 179 -3.66 -6.78 4.23
CA ALA A 179 -4.31 -7.82 3.43
C ALA A 179 -5.70 -8.18 3.93
N ASP A 180 -5.88 -8.30 5.24
CA ASP A 180 -7.09 -8.87 5.85
C ASP A 180 -8.17 -7.82 6.12
N PHE A 181 -7.80 -6.53 6.23
CA PHE A 181 -8.75 -5.46 6.55
C PHE A 181 -8.67 -4.29 5.58
N VAL A 182 -7.52 -3.62 5.48
CA VAL A 182 -7.40 -2.35 4.74
C VAL A 182 -7.75 -2.52 3.27
N PHE A 183 -7.31 -3.61 2.64
CA PHE A 183 -7.62 -3.90 1.25
C PHE A 183 -9.13 -3.93 0.99
N TYR A 184 -9.89 -4.69 1.78
CA TYR A 184 -11.34 -4.83 1.60
C TYR A 184 -12.09 -3.54 1.89
N PHE A 185 -11.66 -2.75 2.89
CA PHE A 185 -12.24 -1.44 3.14
C PHE A 185 -12.06 -0.49 1.95
N ILE A 186 -10.87 -0.45 1.35
CA ILE A 186 -10.60 0.38 0.17
C ILE A 186 -11.39 -0.15 -1.05
N LEU A 187 -11.43 -1.47 -1.26
CA LEU A 187 -12.17 -2.08 -2.36
C LEU A 187 -13.67 -1.79 -2.26
N PHE A 188 -14.24 -1.98 -1.07
CA PHE A 188 -15.63 -1.64 -0.78
C PHE A 188 -15.87 -0.14 -0.98
N GLY A 189 -15.01 0.73 -0.45
CA GLY A 189 -15.12 2.17 -0.62
C GLY A 189 -15.11 2.60 -2.09
N ALA A 190 -14.23 2.00 -2.90
CA ALA A 190 -14.16 2.25 -4.34
C ALA A 190 -15.41 1.75 -5.08
N PHE A 191 -15.88 0.54 -4.78
CA PHE A 191 -17.12 -0.01 -5.35
C PHE A 191 -18.34 0.82 -4.96
N TYR A 192 -18.47 1.17 -3.69
CA TYR A 192 -19.57 1.97 -3.14
C TYR A 192 -19.62 3.37 -3.76
N ALA A 193 -18.46 4.00 -3.94
CA ALA A 193 -18.36 5.27 -4.65
C ALA A 193 -18.80 5.14 -6.12
N ALA A 194 -18.42 4.04 -6.80
CA ALA A 194 -18.75 3.81 -8.21
C ALA A 194 -20.25 3.58 -8.47
N ILE A 195 -20.98 2.92 -7.56
CA ILE A 195 -22.43 2.70 -7.70
C ILE A 195 -23.28 3.91 -7.29
N GLY A 196 -22.67 5.07 -7.02
CA GLY A 196 -23.37 6.30 -6.62
C GLY A 196 -23.69 6.39 -5.13
N GLY A 197 -23.10 5.56 -4.28
CA GLY A 197 -23.23 5.66 -2.83
C GLY A 197 -22.73 6.99 -2.27
N GLY A 198 -21.83 7.68 -2.98
CA GLY A 198 -21.44 9.05 -2.65
C GLY A 198 -22.61 10.04 -2.70
N GLN A 199 -23.55 9.85 -3.63
CA GLN A 199 -24.75 10.69 -3.76
C GLN A 199 -25.70 10.50 -2.57
N LEU A 200 -25.80 9.27 -2.04
CA LEU A 200 -26.61 8.97 -0.85
C LEU A 200 -26.20 9.86 0.34
N PHE A 201 -24.90 10.05 0.57
CA PHE A 201 -24.43 10.86 1.69
C PHE A 201 -24.69 12.35 1.51
N ILE A 202 -24.61 12.85 0.27
CA ILE A 202 -24.99 14.22 -0.07
C ILE A 202 -26.49 14.39 0.23
N ASP A 203 -27.34 13.47 -0.26
CA ASP A 203 -28.78 13.54 -0.08
C ASP A 203 -29.21 13.41 1.39
N LEU A 204 -28.54 12.53 2.16
CA LEU A 204 -28.75 12.39 3.60
C LEU A 204 -28.36 13.67 4.36
N ALA A 205 -27.22 14.28 4.00
CA ALA A 205 -26.77 15.51 4.60
C ALA A 205 -27.69 16.70 4.26
N ILE A 206 -28.27 16.74 3.05
CA ILE A 206 -29.30 17.73 2.67
C ILE A 206 -30.55 17.53 3.52
N ARG A 207 -30.99 16.27 3.72
CA ARG A 207 -32.17 15.97 4.56
C ARG A 207 -31.97 16.34 6.03
N LEU A 208 -30.78 16.09 6.58
CA LEU A 208 -30.47 16.37 7.98
C LEU A 208 -30.28 17.86 8.28
N ALA A 209 -29.56 18.58 7.41
CA ALA A 209 -29.11 19.94 7.73
C ALA A 209 -29.54 21.02 6.73
N GLY A 210 -30.09 20.65 5.57
CA GLY A 210 -30.37 21.59 4.47
C GLY A 210 -31.42 22.66 4.82
N ARG A 211 -32.32 22.38 5.78
CA ARG A 211 -33.32 23.34 6.26
C ARG A 211 -32.83 24.24 7.40
N ALA A 212 -31.65 23.97 7.95
CA ALA A 212 -31.10 24.76 9.04
C ALA A 212 -30.52 26.08 8.51
N VAL A 213 -30.36 27.07 9.39
CA VAL A 213 -29.58 28.28 9.07
C VAL A 213 -28.14 27.87 8.73
N GLY A 214 -27.65 28.31 7.56
CA GLY A 214 -26.38 27.85 6.99
C GLY A 214 -26.42 26.39 6.47
N GLY A 215 -27.61 25.90 6.09
CA GLY A 215 -27.86 24.50 5.78
C GLY A 215 -26.94 23.92 4.71
N THR A 216 -26.64 24.68 3.65
CA THR A 216 -25.69 24.28 2.59
C THR A 216 -24.28 24.03 3.11
N ALA A 217 -23.78 24.90 4.00
CA ALA A 217 -22.47 24.73 4.63
C ALA A 217 -22.44 23.52 5.58
N LYS A 218 -23.49 23.34 6.39
CA LYS A 218 -23.61 22.19 7.30
C LYS A 218 -23.71 20.87 6.53
N THR A 219 -24.50 20.84 5.47
CA THR A 219 -24.60 19.71 4.55
C THR A 219 -23.26 19.37 3.91
N ALA A 220 -22.48 20.37 3.50
CA ALA A 220 -21.15 20.15 2.93
C ALA A 220 -20.19 19.52 3.94
N ILE A 221 -20.18 20.00 5.19
CA ILE A 221 -19.35 19.43 6.25
C ILE A 221 -19.77 18.00 6.56
N ILE A 222 -21.07 17.73 6.76
CA ILE A 222 -21.57 16.38 7.09
C ILE A 222 -21.28 15.40 5.95
N SER A 223 -21.57 15.79 4.70
CA SER A 223 -21.31 14.94 3.53
C SER A 223 -19.81 14.66 3.35
N SER A 224 -18.96 15.69 3.50
CA SER A 224 -17.50 15.55 3.44
C SER A 224 -16.95 14.67 4.57
N SER A 225 -17.50 14.76 5.78
CA SER A 225 -17.11 13.90 6.89
C SER A 225 -17.50 12.44 6.64
N LEU A 226 -18.73 12.19 6.16
CA LEU A 226 -19.20 10.83 5.85
C LEU A 226 -18.41 10.20 4.68
N MET A 227 -18.16 10.97 3.62
CA MET A 227 -17.36 10.54 2.48
C MET A 227 -15.88 10.35 2.85
N GLY A 228 -15.35 11.22 3.72
CA GLY A 228 -13.99 11.13 4.24
C GLY A 228 -13.74 9.85 5.03
N SER A 229 -14.69 9.46 5.89
CA SER A 229 -14.61 8.23 6.70
C SER A 229 -14.51 6.95 5.87
N ILE A 230 -15.06 6.94 4.66
CA ILE A 230 -15.06 5.76 3.78
C ILE A 230 -13.90 5.80 2.80
N SER A 231 -13.67 6.96 2.16
CA SER A 231 -12.68 7.07 1.10
C SER A 231 -11.24 7.08 1.61
N GLY A 232 -11.00 7.51 2.86
CA GLY A 232 -9.66 7.60 3.46
C GLY A 232 -8.68 8.51 2.69
N SER A 233 -9.16 9.27 1.70
CA SER A 233 -8.33 10.05 0.77
C SER A 233 -8.87 11.47 0.66
N ALA A 234 -8.06 12.42 1.11
CA ALA A 234 -8.41 13.84 1.05
C ALA A 234 -8.67 14.32 -0.38
N VAL A 235 -7.88 13.86 -1.36
CA VAL A 235 -8.04 14.22 -2.78
C VAL A 235 -9.34 13.63 -3.34
N ALA A 236 -9.61 12.36 -3.07
CA ALA A 236 -10.85 11.70 -3.55
C ALA A 236 -12.10 12.34 -2.91
N ASN A 237 -12.00 12.75 -1.65
CA ASN A 237 -13.08 13.41 -0.94
C ASN A 237 -13.40 14.78 -1.54
N VAL A 238 -12.40 15.62 -1.83
CA VAL A 238 -12.60 16.93 -2.45
C VAL A 238 -13.17 16.80 -3.87
N VAL A 239 -12.69 15.84 -4.66
CA VAL A 239 -13.22 15.62 -6.02
C VAL A 239 -14.65 15.09 -5.98
N SER A 240 -14.96 14.18 -5.06
CA SER A 240 -16.29 13.57 -4.99
C SER A 240 -17.34 14.49 -4.36
N THR A 241 -17.00 15.24 -3.31
CA THR A 241 -17.96 16.11 -2.62
C THR A 241 -17.94 17.54 -3.14
N GLY A 242 -16.76 18.09 -3.44
CA GLY A 242 -16.57 19.48 -3.85
C GLY A 242 -17.28 19.84 -5.16
N VAL A 243 -17.36 18.89 -6.11
CA VAL A 243 -18.07 19.08 -7.38
C VAL A 243 -19.57 19.32 -7.17
N PHE A 244 -20.14 18.79 -6.07
CA PHE A 244 -21.55 18.99 -5.75
C PHE A 244 -21.76 20.10 -4.71
N THR A 245 -20.93 20.18 -3.67
CA THR A 245 -21.12 21.14 -2.57
C THR A 245 -20.79 22.57 -2.98
N ILE A 246 -19.75 22.81 -3.78
CA ILE A 246 -19.33 24.16 -4.18
C ILE A 246 -20.41 24.86 -5.04
N PRO A 247 -20.97 24.23 -6.10
CA PRO A 247 -22.05 24.86 -6.85
C PRO A 247 -23.29 25.11 -5.99
N LEU A 248 -23.59 24.21 -5.05
CA LEU A 248 -24.74 24.31 -4.16
C LEU A 248 -24.60 25.49 -3.19
N MET A 249 -23.41 25.71 -2.64
CA MET A 249 -23.09 26.90 -1.84
C MET A 249 -23.19 28.19 -2.67
N LYS A 250 -22.58 28.23 -3.86
CA LYS A 250 -22.63 29.41 -4.75
C LYS A 250 -24.05 29.81 -5.15
N ARG A 251 -24.98 28.85 -5.27
CA ARG A 251 -26.38 29.12 -5.60
C ARG A 251 -27.19 29.69 -4.43
N CYS A 252 -26.78 29.41 -3.19
CA CYS A 252 -27.49 29.84 -2.00
C CYS A 252 -26.96 31.15 -1.39
N GLY A 253 -25.86 31.70 -1.91
CA GLY A 253 -25.17 32.87 -1.38
C GLY A 253 -23.97 32.48 -0.54
#